data_AF-A0A2D4VIP6-F1
#
_entry.id   AF-A0A2D4VIP6-F1
#
_cell.length_a   1.000
_cell.length_b   1.000
_cell.length_c   1.000
_cell.angle_alpha   90.00
_cell.angle_beta   90.00
_cell.angle_gamma   90.00
#
_symmetry.space_group_name_H-M   'P 1'
#
loop_
_entity.id
_entity.type
_entity.pdbx_description
1 polymer ?
#
loop_
_entity_poly.entity_id
_entity_poly.type
_entity_poly.pdbx_seq_one_letter_code
_entity_poly.pdbx_strand_id
1 'polypeptide(L)'
;MTAQRIETGPSSHPSAHLGHKPEANRQIAIWLFGVAALIFVMVVVGGLTRLTESGLSITEWKPVTGALPPLSQTDWQREFDLYKQIPQYAALNKGMSLSEFKQIYWWEWGHRLLGRLIGFAFLIPFLWFAFTKKVERALVPKLAILFVLGGLQGALGWWMVKSGLVHRTEVSQYRLAAHLTLALILFAYIFWTGLSLWRSSRDAVSHAPDAGSGLSTAARWLIAGFFLQIVLGAFVAGTRAGFIHNTWPLIQGAFFAPEGLFHLQPWWSNFFENLLTVQYQHRMFAYVLVILTGWHWWRVRASGVADARLSANCLLAAVLAQVVLGIGTLVMVVPIPMGAAHQAGAVIVLAAAVWHAHRLTPSARLGVATG
;
A
#
# COMPACT_ATOMS: atom_id res chain seq x y z
N MET A 1 6.10 -68.48 48.63
CA MET A 1 6.97 -67.42 49.17
C MET A 1 7.17 -66.35 48.10
N THR A 2 6.44 -65.27 48.30
CA THR A 2 6.68 -63.85 47.95
C THR A 2 7.83 -63.52 46.97
N ALA A 3 7.46 -62.93 45.82
CA ALA A 3 8.31 -61.97 45.12
C ALA A 3 7.43 -60.86 44.54
N GLN A 4 7.56 -59.66 45.11
CA GLN A 4 6.92 -58.42 44.69
C GLN A 4 7.28 -58.09 43.24
N ARG A 5 6.27 -57.83 42.40
CA ARG A 5 6.46 -57.20 41.09
C ARG A 5 6.28 -55.70 41.27
N ILE A 6 7.36 -54.96 41.08
CA ILE A 6 7.42 -53.50 41.10
C ILE A 6 6.55 -52.95 39.97
N GLU A 7 5.55 -52.14 40.32
CA GLU A 7 4.81 -51.30 39.38
C GLU A 7 5.74 -50.22 38.84
N THR A 8 5.94 -50.19 37.52
CA THR A 8 6.50 -49.03 36.83
C THR A 8 5.37 -48.37 36.06
N GLY A 9 4.87 -47.25 36.59
CA GLY A 9 3.88 -46.42 35.91
C GLY A 9 4.49 -45.81 34.63
N PRO A 10 3.65 -45.45 33.63
CA PRO A 10 4.14 -44.83 32.41
C PRO A 10 4.75 -43.47 32.73
N SER A 11 6.05 -43.33 32.47
CA SER A 11 6.78 -42.07 32.51
C SER A 11 6.16 -41.08 31.52
N SER A 12 5.50 -40.04 32.02
CA SER A 12 5.11 -38.89 31.24
C SER A 12 6.35 -38.09 30.86
N HIS A 13 6.93 -38.40 29.70
CA HIS A 13 7.85 -37.45 29.06
C HIS A 13 7.06 -36.21 28.64
N PRO A 14 7.36 -35.01 29.16
CA PRO A 14 6.81 -33.79 28.59
C PRO A 14 7.43 -33.66 27.20
N SER A 15 6.65 -33.95 26.16
CA SER A 15 7.00 -33.62 24.80
C SER A 15 7.30 -32.12 24.76
N ALA A 16 8.57 -31.78 24.55
CA ALA A 16 9.04 -30.42 24.37
C ALA A 16 8.31 -29.81 23.17
N HIS A 17 7.21 -29.09 23.44
CA HIS A 17 6.55 -28.24 22.46
C HIS A 17 7.56 -27.17 22.05
N LEU A 18 8.16 -27.36 20.88
CA LEU A 18 9.01 -26.37 20.23
C LEU A 18 8.20 -25.10 19.93
N GLY A 19 8.19 -24.19 20.90
CA GLY A 19 8.47 -22.78 20.67
C GLY A 19 7.36 -21.90 20.12
N HIS A 20 6.08 -22.12 20.43
CA HIS A 20 5.10 -21.05 20.24
C HIS A 20 5.22 -20.05 21.39
N LYS A 21 5.57 -18.78 21.10
CA LYS A 21 5.57 -17.69 22.09
C LYS A 21 4.43 -16.71 21.76
N PRO A 22 3.18 -16.98 22.18
CA PRO A 22 2.02 -16.15 21.85
C PRO A 22 2.21 -14.66 22.16
N GLU A 23 2.85 -14.35 23.30
CA GLU A 23 3.13 -12.98 23.70
C GLU A 23 4.12 -12.27 22.75
N ALA A 24 5.21 -12.95 22.37
CA ALA A 24 6.18 -12.39 21.43
C ALA A 24 5.55 -12.15 20.04
N ASN A 25 4.74 -13.11 19.56
CA ASN A 25 4.02 -12.97 18.30
C ASN A 25 3.02 -11.81 18.32
N ARG A 26 2.34 -11.60 19.45
CA ARG A 26 1.46 -10.44 19.65
C ARG A 26 2.23 -9.11 19.64
N GLN A 27 3.36 -9.03 20.34
CA GLN A 27 4.21 -7.83 20.36
C GLN A 27 4.73 -7.48 18.96
N ILE A 28 5.22 -8.49 18.22
CA ILE A 28 5.69 -8.31 16.85
C ILE A 28 4.53 -7.89 15.95
N ALA A 29 3.34 -8.51 16.07
CA ALA A 29 2.17 -8.12 15.29
C ALA A 29 1.77 -6.66 15.50
N ILE A 30 1.73 -6.18 16.75
CA ILE A 30 1.42 -4.77 17.07
C ILE A 30 2.44 -3.83 16.43
N TRP A 31 3.73 -4.17 16.53
CA TRP A 31 4.79 -3.40 15.87
C TRP A 31 4.60 -3.34 14.35
N LEU A 32 4.35 -4.49 13.70
CA LEU A 32 4.11 -4.54 12.25
C LEU A 32 2.85 -3.75 11.84
N PHE A 33 1.78 -3.77 12.65
CA PHE A 33 0.60 -2.93 12.40
C PHE A 33 0.91 -1.44 12.57
N GLY A 34 1.74 -1.06 13.54
CA GLY A 34 2.23 0.31 13.68
C GLY A 34 3.00 0.77 12.44
N VAL A 35 3.92 -0.06 11.91
CA VAL A 35 4.65 0.25 10.68
C VAL A 35 3.71 0.27 9.46
N ALA A 36 2.73 -0.64 9.37
CA ALA A 36 1.72 -0.63 8.32
C ALA A 36 0.90 0.67 8.33
N ALA A 37 0.52 1.17 9.52
CA ALA A 37 -0.17 2.44 9.68
C ALA A 37 0.72 3.62 9.23
N LEU A 38 2.02 3.60 9.54
CA LEU A 38 2.93 4.62 9.04
C LEU A 38 3.07 4.57 7.51
N ILE A 39 3.10 3.38 6.90
CA ILE A 39 3.10 3.23 5.43
C ILE A 39 1.79 3.77 4.82
N PHE A 40 0.65 3.53 5.46
CA PHE A 40 -0.62 4.16 5.06
C PHE A 40 -0.52 5.69 5.07
N VAL A 41 -0.01 6.28 6.16
CA VAL A 41 0.21 7.73 6.25
C VAL A 41 1.19 8.21 5.18
N MET A 42 2.27 7.46 4.93
CA MET A 42 3.26 7.75 3.89
C MET A 42 2.61 7.84 2.51
N VAL A 43 1.73 6.89 2.16
CA VAL A 43 1.00 6.92 0.89
C VAL A 43 0.12 8.17 0.81
N VAL A 44 -0.63 8.52 1.87
CA VAL A 44 -1.48 9.73 1.87
C VAL A 44 -0.65 11.01 1.74
N VAL A 45 0.40 11.15 2.52
CA VAL A 45 1.31 12.32 2.49
C VAL A 45 2.02 12.43 1.14
N GLY A 46 2.43 11.30 0.55
CA GLY A 46 2.99 11.26 -0.80
C GLY A 46 1.99 11.69 -1.86
N GLY A 47 0.72 11.28 -1.73
CA GLY A 47 -0.39 11.76 -2.56
C GLY A 47 -0.60 13.27 -2.46
N LEU A 48 -0.61 13.80 -1.23
CA LEU A 48 -0.71 15.24 -0.98
C LEU A 48 0.46 16.00 -1.60
N THR A 49 1.69 15.54 -1.37
CA THR A 49 2.91 16.14 -1.95
C THR A 49 2.82 16.22 -3.48
N ARG A 50 2.18 15.25 -4.13
CA ARG A 50 1.95 15.27 -5.57
C ARG A 50 0.81 16.21 -5.96
N LEU A 51 -0.33 16.17 -5.25
CA LEU A 51 -1.49 17.03 -5.51
C LEU A 51 -1.21 18.51 -5.28
N THR A 52 -0.26 18.84 -4.41
CA THR A 52 0.26 20.20 -4.18
C THR A 52 1.46 20.54 -5.06
N GLU A 53 1.74 19.74 -6.10
CA GLU A 53 2.84 19.94 -7.07
C GLU A 53 4.24 20.09 -6.41
N SER A 54 4.39 19.52 -5.21
CA SER A 54 5.54 19.76 -4.35
C SER A 54 6.68 18.77 -4.54
N GLY A 55 6.46 17.68 -5.28
CA GLY A 55 7.40 16.55 -5.38
C GLY A 55 8.73 16.79 -6.10
N LEU A 56 9.04 18.04 -6.48
CA LEU A 56 10.29 18.45 -7.15
C LEU A 56 10.97 19.67 -6.49
N SER A 57 10.47 20.12 -5.34
CA SER A 57 11.01 21.25 -4.57
C SER A 57 12.40 20.99 -3.96
N ILE A 58 12.77 19.72 -3.72
CA ILE A 58 14.08 19.28 -3.21
C ILE A 58 14.84 18.56 -4.32
N THR A 59 15.75 19.28 -4.96
CA THR A 59 16.49 18.82 -6.16
C THR A 59 17.69 17.93 -5.81
N GLU A 60 18.22 18.06 -4.59
CA GLU A 60 19.37 17.28 -4.13
C GLU A 60 18.98 16.04 -3.34
N TRP A 61 19.72 14.94 -3.54
CA TRP A 61 19.54 13.73 -2.74
C TRP A 61 20.55 13.69 -1.59
N LYS A 62 20.07 14.06 -0.39
CA LYS A 62 20.82 14.01 0.87
C LYS A 62 20.19 12.99 1.83
N PRO A 63 20.56 11.70 1.77
CA PRO A 63 19.93 10.65 2.57
C PRO A 63 19.98 10.90 4.08
N VAL A 64 21.14 11.35 4.58
CA VAL A 64 21.41 11.57 6.01
C VAL A 64 21.19 13.04 6.39
N THR A 65 21.96 13.97 5.81
CA THR A 65 21.93 15.39 6.19
C THR A 65 20.63 16.10 5.83
N GLY A 66 19.88 15.60 4.84
CA GLY A 66 18.56 16.12 4.48
C GLY A 66 17.44 15.74 5.47
N ALA A 67 17.77 15.14 6.61
CA ALA A 67 16.83 14.96 7.72
C ALA A 67 16.55 16.28 8.45
N LEU A 68 17.50 17.22 8.45
CA LEU A 68 17.29 18.58 8.94
C LEU A 68 16.81 19.47 7.78
N PRO A 69 15.80 20.33 8.00
CA PRO A 69 15.40 21.33 7.02
C PRO A 69 16.43 22.48 6.98
N PRO A 70 16.36 23.39 5.99
CA PRO A 70 17.16 24.61 6.01
C PRO A 70 16.90 25.42 7.29
N LEU A 71 17.97 25.73 8.04
CA LEU A 71 17.87 26.35 9.37
C LEU A 71 18.15 27.86 9.33
N SER A 72 18.83 28.35 8.30
CA SER A 72 19.15 29.78 8.11
C SER A 72 18.47 30.35 6.87
N GLN A 73 18.36 31.68 6.81
CA GLN A 73 17.85 32.38 5.62
C GLN A 73 18.73 32.10 4.38
N THR A 74 20.05 31.99 4.58
CA THR A 74 21.00 31.66 3.50
C THR A 74 20.77 30.25 2.95
N ASP A 75 20.52 29.26 3.81
CA ASP A 75 20.22 27.89 3.37
C ASP A 75 18.92 27.83 2.58
N TRP A 76 17.89 28.56 3.05
CA TRP A 76 16.62 28.67 2.34
C TRP A 76 16.79 29.29 0.95
N GLN A 77 17.60 30.35 0.84
CA GLN A 77 17.88 30.98 -0.44
C GLN A 77 18.62 30.04 -1.38
N ARG A 78 19.60 29.28 -0.89
CA ARG A 78 20.34 28.26 -1.67
C ARG A 78 19.41 27.20 -2.26
N GLU A 79 18.55 26.60 -1.44
CA GLU A 79 17.59 25.58 -1.93
C GLU A 79 16.63 26.17 -2.95
N PHE A 80 16.18 27.42 -2.74
CA PHE A 80 15.31 28.10 -3.69
C PHE A 80 16.02 28.41 -5.01
N ASP A 81 17.28 28.82 -4.97
CA ASP A 81 18.07 29.08 -6.18
C ASP A 81 18.38 27.81 -6.97
N LEU A 82 18.49 26.65 -6.31
CA LEU A 82 18.53 25.35 -6.98
C LEU A 82 17.19 25.02 -7.65
N TYR A 83 16.06 25.28 -6.97
CA TYR A 83 14.74 25.06 -7.54
C TYR A 83 14.46 25.95 -8.76
N LYS A 84 14.95 27.20 -8.79
CA LYS A 84 14.82 28.08 -9.96
C LYS A 84 15.45 27.53 -11.24
N GLN A 85 16.38 26.57 -11.12
CA GLN A 85 17.10 25.99 -12.25
C GLN A 85 16.33 24.85 -12.93
N ILE A 86 15.25 24.33 -12.32
CA ILE A 86 14.51 23.19 -12.89
C ILE A 86 13.34 23.66 -13.78
N PRO A 87 12.88 22.82 -14.74
CA PRO A 87 11.80 23.18 -15.66
C PRO A 87 10.49 23.59 -14.99
N GLN A 88 10.16 22.97 -13.84
CA GLN A 88 8.92 23.28 -13.10
C GLN A 88 8.85 24.75 -12.67
N TYR A 89 9.98 25.35 -12.23
CA TYR A 89 10.00 26.77 -11.90
C TYR A 89 9.74 27.63 -13.13
N ALA A 90 10.47 27.38 -14.22
CA ALA A 90 10.35 28.18 -15.45
C ALA A 90 8.95 28.11 -16.08
N ALA A 91 8.31 26.94 -16.07
CA ALA A 91 7.04 26.71 -16.75
C ALA A 91 5.81 27.02 -15.88
N LEU A 92 5.84 26.71 -14.58
CA LEU A 92 4.65 26.76 -13.71
C LEU A 92 4.76 27.80 -12.59
N ASN A 93 5.97 28.07 -12.09
CA ASN A 93 6.17 28.83 -10.85
C ASN A 93 7.06 30.07 -11.07
N LYS A 94 7.11 30.61 -12.29
CA LYS A 94 7.96 31.76 -12.63
C LYS A 94 7.53 32.98 -11.82
N GLY A 95 8.47 33.58 -11.09
CA GLY A 95 8.19 34.71 -10.22
C GLY A 95 7.71 34.35 -8.81
N MET A 96 7.62 33.06 -8.48
CA MET A 96 7.31 32.57 -7.13
C MET A 96 8.25 33.21 -6.09
N SER A 97 7.70 33.57 -4.94
CA SER A 97 8.42 34.09 -3.78
C SER A 97 9.07 32.96 -2.95
N LEU A 98 10.04 33.32 -2.10
CA LEU A 98 10.64 32.36 -1.17
C LEU A 98 9.60 31.78 -0.19
N SER A 99 8.60 32.56 0.22
CA SER A 99 7.53 32.11 1.10
C SER A 99 6.65 31.04 0.47
N GLU A 100 6.32 31.17 -0.82
CA GLU A 100 5.56 30.17 -1.57
C GLU A 100 6.40 28.91 -1.81
N PHE A 101 7.70 29.07 -2.12
CA PHE A 101 8.62 27.95 -2.22
C PHE A 101 8.70 27.14 -0.91
N LYS A 102 8.73 27.80 0.26
CA LYS A 102 8.71 27.11 1.56
C LYS A 102 7.48 26.20 1.72
N GLN A 103 6.31 26.58 1.19
CA GLN A 103 5.10 25.77 1.30
C GLN A 103 5.25 24.42 0.58
N ILE A 104 5.73 24.44 -0.66
CA ILE A 104 5.97 23.20 -1.41
C ILE A 104 7.14 22.39 -0.82
N TYR A 105 8.18 23.08 -0.34
CA TYR A 105 9.32 22.44 0.31
C TYR A 105 8.90 21.62 1.54
N TRP A 106 8.03 22.17 2.39
CA TRP A 106 7.60 21.48 3.61
C TRP A 106 6.84 20.18 3.34
N TRP A 107 6.01 20.14 2.28
CA TRP A 107 5.34 18.91 1.87
C TRP A 107 6.34 17.83 1.48
N GLU A 108 7.28 18.17 0.60
CA GLU A 108 8.26 17.20 0.13
C GLU A 108 9.24 16.77 1.23
N TRP A 109 9.74 17.72 2.02
CA TRP A 109 10.61 17.45 3.15
C TRP A 109 9.90 16.56 4.18
N GLY A 110 8.65 16.86 4.53
CA GLY A 110 7.85 16.08 5.48
C GLY A 110 7.62 14.65 5.00
N HIS A 111 7.30 14.47 3.72
CA HIS A 111 7.19 13.16 3.09
C HIS A 111 8.51 12.36 3.15
N ARG A 112 9.64 13.00 2.81
CA ARG A 112 10.98 12.38 2.86
C ARG A 112 11.40 12.05 4.30
N LEU A 113 11.10 12.92 5.27
CA LEU A 113 11.38 12.67 6.68
C LEU A 113 10.57 11.48 7.19
N LEU A 114 9.27 11.42 6.86
CA LEU A 114 8.41 10.30 7.23
C LEU A 114 8.96 8.96 6.70
N GLY A 115 9.43 8.93 5.45
CA GLY A 115 10.10 7.74 4.90
C GLY A 115 11.32 7.29 5.72
N ARG A 116 12.15 8.23 6.21
CA ARG A 116 13.28 7.92 7.10
C ARG A 116 12.81 7.39 8.46
N LEU A 117 11.81 8.04 9.05
CA LEU A 117 11.23 7.62 10.33
C LEU A 117 10.64 6.21 10.26
N ILE A 118 10.02 5.82 9.14
CA ILE A 118 9.54 4.45 8.91
C ILE A 118 10.71 3.47 8.91
N GLY A 119 11.83 3.81 8.27
CA GLY A 119 13.05 3.00 8.29
C GLY A 119 13.53 2.72 9.72
N PHE A 120 13.57 3.74 10.58
CA PHE A 120 13.94 3.57 12.00
C PHE A 120 12.87 2.82 12.81
N ALA A 121 11.59 3.13 12.59
CA ALA A 121 10.47 2.47 13.25
C ALA A 121 10.39 0.97 12.91
N PHE A 122 10.95 0.55 11.78
CA PHE A 122 11.14 -0.85 11.46
C PHE A 122 12.46 -1.39 12.03
N LEU A 123 13.59 -0.77 11.72
CA LEU A 123 14.91 -1.32 12.02
C LEU A 123 15.17 -1.48 13.53
N ILE A 124 14.81 -0.49 14.35
CA ILE A 124 15.11 -0.52 15.79
C ILE A 124 14.37 -1.67 16.49
N PRO A 125 13.03 -1.81 16.37
CA PRO A 125 12.34 -2.95 16.97
C PRO A 125 12.77 -4.29 16.34
N PHE A 126 13.04 -4.34 15.03
CA PHE A 126 13.55 -5.55 14.39
C PHE A 126 14.82 -6.06 15.05
N LEU A 127 15.83 -5.20 15.21
CA LEU A 127 17.09 -5.54 15.88
C LEU A 127 16.84 -5.95 17.33
N TRP A 128 16.00 -5.22 18.07
CA TRP A 128 15.67 -5.56 19.46
C TRP A 128 15.01 -6.93 19.59
N PHE A 129 14.01 -7.25 18.76
CA PHE A 129 13.35 -8.56 18.76
C PHE A 129 14.31 -9.69 18.35
N ALA A 130 15.23 -9.43 17.42
CA ALA A 130 16.26 -10.38 17.00
C ALA A 130 17.26 -10.66 18.14
N PHE A 131 17.81 -9.62 18.78
CA PHE A 131 18.75 -9.75 19.90
C PHE A 131 18.11 -10.42 21.12
N THR A 132 16.84 -10.12 21.40
CA THR A 132 16.09 -10.74 22.51
C THR A 132 15.56 -12.14 22.19
N LYS A 133 15.90 -12.73 21.03
CA LYS A 133 15.46 -14.06 20.59
C LYS A 133 13.94 -14.24 20.67
N LYS A 134 13.20 -13.16 20.38
CA LYS A 134 11.74 -13.13 20.28
C LYS A 134 11.23 -13.47 18.88
N VAL A 135 12.08 -13.32 17.85
CA VAL A 135 11.77 -13.70 16.47
C VAL A 135 12.04 -15.18 16.26
N GLU A 136 11.02 -15.94 15.86
CA GLU A 136 11.17 -17.32 15.42
C GLU A 136 12.00 -17.40 14.12
N ARG A 137 12.82 -18.46 13.95
CA ARG A 137 13.72 -18.59 12.79
C ARG A 137 13.00 -18.48 11.43
N ALA A 138 11.78 -19.00 11.35
CA ALA A 138 10.96 -18.94 10.13
C ALA A 138 10.42 -17.53 9.81
N LEU A 139 10.38 -16.63 10.80
CA LEU A 139 9.91 -15.25 10.64
C LEU A 139 11.03 -14.30 10.18
N VAL A 140 12.29 -14.60 10.52
CA VAL A 140 13.48 -13.81 10.13
C VAL A 140 13.52 -13.50 8.63
N PRO A 141 13.40 -14.46 7.68
CA PRO A 141 13.45 -14.14 6.26
C PRO A 141 12.31 -13.22 5.82
N LYS A 142 11.12 -13.33 6.42
CA LYS A 142 9.98 -12.45 6.10
C LYS A 142 10.26 -11.00 6.52
N LEU A 143 10.81 -10.81 7.72
CA LEU A 143 11.20 -9.49 8.23
C LEU A 143 12.38 -8.91 7.44
N ALA A 144 13.33 -9.74 7.03
CA ALA A 144 14.44 -9.30 6.18
C ALA A 144 13.95 -8.84 4.80
N ILE A 145 13.00 -9.57 4.17
CA ILE A 145 12.37 -9.15 2.91
C ILE A 145 11.66 -7.80 3.10
N LEU A 146 10.90 -7.61 4.19
CA LEU A 146 10.26 -6.32 4.48
C LEU A 146 11.27 -5.18 4.59
N PHE A 147 12.41 -5.42 5.25
CA PHE A 147 13.49 -4.43 5.36
C PHE A 147 14.07 -4.07 3.99
N VAL A 148 14.38 -5.07 3.16
CA VAL A 148 14.91 -4.87 1.80
C VAL A 148 13.91 -4.13 0.92
N LEU A 149 12.63 -4.51 0.95
CA LEU A 149 11.57 -3.81 0.22
C LEU A 149 11.42 -2.35 0.68
N GLY A 150 11.59 -2.08 1.98
CA GLY A 150 11.63 -0.72 2.53
C GLY A 150 12.83 0.10 2.02
N GLY A 151 14.01 -0.51 1.92
CA GLY A 151 15.19 0.12 1.31
C GLY A 151 15.00 0.41 -0.19
N LEU A 152 14.47 -0.56 -0.93
CA LEU A 152 14.12 -0.42 -2.34
C LEU A 152 13.06 0.66 -2.57
N GLN A 153 12.12 0.82 -1.64
CA GLN A 153 11.16 1.91 -1.66
C GLN A 153 11.85 3.29 -1.67
N GLY A 154 12.84 3.50 -0.80
CA GLY A 154 13.62 4.74 -0.78
C GLY A 154 14.41 4.96 -2.08
N ALA A 155 15.04 3.92 -2.62
CA ALA A 155 15.77 3.99 -3.89
C ALA A 155 14.84 4.33 -5.07
N LEU A 156 13.66 3.71 -5.12
CA LEU A 156 12.67 3.95 -6.15
C LEU A 156 12.05 5.35 -6.04
N GLY A 157 11.86 5.86 -4.83
CA GLY A 157 11.41 7.24 -4.58
C GLY A 157 12.41 8.28 -5.08
N TRP A 158 13.72 8.07 -4.85
CA TRP A 158 14.76 8.91 -5.44
C TRP A 158 14.73 8.89 -6.98
N TRP A 159 14.64 7.69 -7.56
CA TRP A 159 14.55 7.52 -9.01
C TRP A 159 13.31 8.20 -9.60
N MET A 160 12.18 8.17 -8.89
CA MET A 160 10.95 8.87 -9.27
C MET A 160 11.18 10.38 -9.36
N VAL A 161 11.70 11.02 -8.32
CA VAL A 161 11.95 12.48 -8.30
C VAL A 161 12.92 12.89 -9.42
N LYS A 162 13.99 12.12 -9.63
CA LYS A 162 14.99 12.40 -10.68
C LYS A 162 14.38 12.57 -12.09
N SER A 163 13.21 11.99 -12.38
CA SER A 163 12.57 12.14 -13.70
C SER A 163 12.10 13.57 -14.00
N GLY A 164 11.72 14.34 -12.99
CA GLY A 164 11.15 15.68 -13.14
C GLY A 164 12.17 16.81 -13.08
N LEU A 165 13.47 16.50 -12.92
CA LEU A 165 14.49 17.55 -12.71
C LEU A 165 15.08 18.13 -13.99
N VAL A 166 14.94 17.46 -15.14
CA VAL A 166 15.66 17.85 -16.37
C VAL A 166 14.72 18.10 -17.55
N HIS A 167 13.84 17.14 -17.89
CA HIS A 167 13.08 17.18 -19.15
C HIS A 167 11.57 17.36 -18.97
N ARG A 168 11.08 17.46 -17.74
CA ARG A 168 9.65 17.48 -17.41
C ARG A 168 9.39 18.42 -16.23
N THR A 169 8.15 18.84 -16.07
CA THR A 169 7.70 19.69 -14.95
C THR A 169 7.13 18.88 -13.78
N GLU A 170 7.13 17.56 -13.90
CA GLU A 170 6.52 16.63 -12.97
C GLU A 170 7.22 15.26 -13.00
N VAL A 171 6.95 14.44 -11.98
CA VAL A 171 7.45 13.06 -11.96
C VAL A 171 6.75 12.23 -13.03
N SER A 172 7.50 11.33 -13.68
CA SER A 172 6.93 10.42 -14.67
C SER A 172 5.85 9.51 -14.07
N GLN A 173 4.70 9.40 -14.75
CA GLN A 173 3.59 8.53 -14.37
C GLN A 173 4.03 7.07 -14.19
N TYR A 174 4.98 6.59 -15.01
CA TYR A 174 5.53 5.24 -14.89
C TYR A 174 6.31 5.05 -13.59
N ARG A 175 7.12 6.04 -13.20
CA ARG A 175 7.90 5.97 -11.96
C ARG A 175 7.01 6.14 -10.73
N LEU A 176 5.99 7.00 -10.81
CA LEU A 176 4.95 7.13 -9.79
C LEU A 176 4.20 5.81 -9.58
N ALA A 177 3.72 5.19 -10.67
CA ALA A 177 3.01 3.92 -10.60
C ALA A 177 3.91 2.81 -10.03
N ALA A 178 5.18 2.72 -10.45
CA ALA A 178 6.13 1.77 -9.89
C ALA A 178 6.37 1.98 -8.39
N HIS A 179 6.59 3.24 -7.97
CA HIS A 179 6.83 3.59 -6.57
C HIS A 179 5.62 3.25 -5.69
N LEU A 180 4.41 3.64 -6.11
CA LEU A 180 3.18 3.30 -5.40
C LEU A 180 2.94 1.78 -5.36
N THR A 181 3.16 1.06 -6.47
CA THR A 181 2.97 -0.39 -6.53
C THR A 181 3.83 -1.10 -5.50
N LEU A 182 5.13 -0.77 -5.44
CA LEU A 182 6.02 -1.37 -4.45
C LEU A 182 5.61 -1.00 -3.01
N ALA A 183 5.06 0.20 -2.78
CA ALA A 183 4.58 0.63 -1.46
C ALA A 183 3.35 -0.17 -1.03
N LEU A 184 2.43 -0.45 -1.96
CA LEU A 184 1.25 -1.29 -1.73
C LEU A 184 1.63 -2.76 -1.52
N ILE A 185 2.62 -3.28 -2.24
CA ILE A 185 3.18 -4.63 -2.01
C ILE A 185 3.75 -4.71 -0.60
N LEU A 186 4.57 -3.73 -0.20
CA LEU A 186 5.13 -3.64 1.14
C LEU A 186 4.02 -3.58 2.20
N PHE A 187 3.02 -2.72 2.00
CA PHE A 187 1.86 -2.58 2.90
C PHE A 187 1.06 -3.89 3.04
N ALA A 188 0.69 -4.53 1.93
CA ALA A 188 -0.06 -5.78 1.95
C ALA A 188 0.75 -6.89 2.64
N TYR A 189 2.06 -6.96 2.37
CA TYR A 189 2.92 -8.00 2.93
C TYR A 189 3.14 -7.82 4.44
N ILE A 190 3.40 -6.59 4.91
CA ILE A 190 3.56 -6.31 6.34
C ILE A 190 2.25 -6.53 7.09
N PHE A 191 1.13 -6.10 6.51
CA PHE A 191 -0.19 -6.25 7.11
C PHE A 191 -0.61 -7.72 7.20
N TRP A 192 -0.41 -8.50 6.14
CA TRP A 192 -0.66 -9.96 6.15
C TRP A 192 0.22 -10.69 7.18
N THR A 193 1.49 -10.29 7.30
CA THR A 193 2.41 -10.86 8.29
C THR A 193 1.94 -10.56 9.71
N GLY A 194 1.54 -9.31 9.99
CA GLY A 194 0.95 -8.90 11.25
C GLY A 194 -0.32 -9.67 11.59
N LEU A 195 -1.25 -9.84 10.62
CA LEU A 195 -2.47 -10.63 10.79
C LEU A 195 -2.17 -12.10 11.12
N SER A 196 -1.16 -12.67 10.46
CA SER A 196 -0.75 -14.06 10.68
C SER A 196 -0.20 -14.29 12.10
N LEU A 197 0.65 -13.37 12.58
CA LEU A 197 1.20 -13.43 13.94
C LEU A 197 0.11 -13.15 14.99
N TRP A 198 -0.79 -12.21 14.72
CA TRP A 198 -1.92 -11.91 15.60
C TRP A 198 -2.87 -13.10 15.74
N ARG A 199 -3.22 -13.75 14.62
CA ARG A 199 -4.03 -14.97 14.62
C ARG A 199 -3.34 -16.09 15.38
N SER A 200 -2.06 -16.33 15.10
CA SER A 200 -1.25 -17.35 15.78
C SER A 200 -1.18 -17.10 17.30
N SER A 201 -1.15 -15.85 17.76
CA SER A 201 -1.17 -15.51 19.20
C SER A 201 -2.51 -15.76 19.90
N ARG A 202 -3.63 -15.84 19.15
CA ARG A 202 -4.98 -16.03 19.68
C ARG A 202 -5.50 -17.47 19.52
N ASP A 203 -5.15 -18.12 18.42
CA ASP A 203 -5.75 -19.37 17.98
C ASP A 203 -4.80 -20.57 18.22
N ALA A 204 -4.84 -21.16 19.42
CA ALA A 204 -4.38 -22.55 19.59
C ALA A 204 -5.47 -23.57 19.19
N VAL A 205 -6.74 -23.14 19.00
CA VAL A 205 -7.92 -24.05 18.94
C VAL A 205 -8.97 -23.68 17.85
N SER A 206 -8.70 -22.73 16.95
CA SER A 206 -9.72 -22.34 15.96
C SER A 206 -9.71 -23.25 14.72
N HIS A 207 -10.84 -23.93 14.49
CA HIS A 207 -11.05 -24.82 13.34
C HIS A 207 -10.88 -24.02 12.04
N ALA A 208 -9.94 -24.44 11.20
CA ALA A 208 -9.79 -23.86 9.87
C ALA A 208 -11.06 -24.18 9.06
N PRO A 209 -11.67 -23.20 8.37
CA PRO A 209 -12.69 -23.52 7.38
C PRO A 209 -12.08 -24.46 6.34
N ASP A 210 -12.86 -25.44 5.88
CA ASP A 210 -12.42 -26.45 4.92
C ASP A 210 -11.67 -25.81 3.75
N ALA A 211 -10.47 -26.33 3.49
CA ALA A 211 -9.49 -25.84 2.52
C ALA A 211 -9.96 -25.91 1.05
N GLY A 212 -11.20 -26.30 0.79
CA GLY A 212 -11.74 -26.60 -0.55
C GLY A 212 -12.61 -25.53 -1.19
N SER A 213 -12.85 -24.36 -0.57
CA SER A 213 -13.73 -23.37 -1.18
C SER A 213 -12.99 -22.47 -2.18
N GLY A 214 -13.51 -22.38 -3.41
CA GLY A 214 -13.07 -21.40 -4.41
C GLY A 214 -13.12 -19.93 -3.93
N LEU A 215 -13.72 -19.67 -2.76
CA LEU A 215 -13.78 -18.36 -2.10
C LEU A 215 -12.42 -17.83 -1.69
N SER A 216 -11.53 -18.68 -1.15
CA SER A 216 -10.20 -18.24 -0.73
C SER A 216 -9.37 -17.78 -1.93
N THR A 217 -9.47 -18.52 -3.03
CA THR A 217 -8.84 -18.16 -4.31
C THR A 217 -9.48 -16.92 -4.92
N ALA A 218 -10.81 -16.81 -4.92
CA ALA A 218 -11.51 -15.61 -5.39
C ALA A 218 -11.10 -14.36 -4.58
N ALA A 219 -10.97 -14.46 -3.25
CA ALA A 219 -10.53 -13.36 -2.41
C ALA A 219 -9.09 -12.92 -2.71
N ARG A 220 -8.17 -13.86 -3.02
CA ARG A 220 -6.82 -13.53 -3.49
C ARG A 220 -6.82 -12.85 -4.86
N TRP A 221 -7.70 -13.28 -5.77
CA TRP A 221 -7.88 -12.61 -7.06
C TRP A 221 -8.45 -11.20 -6.90
N LEU A 222 -9.35 -10.97 -5.94
CA LEU A 222 -9.83 -9.63 -5.61
C LEU A 222 -8.67 -8.72 -5.12
N ILE A 223 -7.74 -9.24 -4.32
CA ILE A 223 -6.53 -8.47 -3.96
C ILE A 223 -5.76 -8.05 -5.22
N ALA A 224 -5.48 -8.98 -6.13
CA ALA A 224 -4.80 -8.67 -7.39
C ALA A 224 -5.58 -7.64 -8.24
N GLY A 225 -6.91 -7.77 -8.27
CA GLY A 225 -7.80 -6.80 -8.90
C GLY A 225 -7.69 -5.41 -8.28
N PHE A 226 -7.77 -5.28 -6.95
CA PHE A 226 -7.60 -3.98 -6.30
C PHE A 226 -6.20 -3.40 -6.49
N PHE A 227 -5.15 -4.23 -6.50
CA PHE A 227 -3.81 -3.79 -6.88
C PHE A 227 -3.81 -3.16 -8.27
N LEU A 228 -4.36 -3.86 -9.26
CA LEU A 228 -4.45 -3.34 -10.63
C LEU A 228 -5.28 -2.04 -10.67
N GLN A 229 -6.42 -1.96 -9.99
CA GLN A 229 -7.24 -0.74 -9.94
C GLN A 229 -6.48 0.46 -9.38
N ILE A 230 -5.68 0.26 -8.32
CA ILE A 230 -4.87 1.33 -7.75
C ILE A 230 -3.75 1.74 -8.71
N VAL A 231 -3.14 0.80 -9.43
CA VAL A 231 -2.15 1.11 -10.48
C VAL A 231 -2.78 1.90 -11.63
N LEU A 232 -3.97 1.53 -12.10
CA LEU A 232 -4.71 2.32 -13.09
C LEU A 232 -5.01 3.73 -12.56
N GLY A 233 -5.35 3.85 -11.27
CA GLY A 233 -5.53 5.13 -10.59
C GLY A 233 -4.23 5.95 -10.50
N ALA A 234 -3.07 5.30 -10.33
CA ALA A 234 -1.77 5.93 -10.34
C ALA A 234 -1.43 6.53 -11.72
N PHE A 235 -1.85 5.87 -12.80
CA PHE A 235 -1.76 6.44 -14.15
C PHE A 235 -2.70 7.62 -14.32
N VAL A 236 -3.97 7.54 -13.88
CA VAL A 236 -4.91 8.67 -13.92
C VAL A 236 -4.36 9.89 -13.16
N ALA A 237 -3.79 9.65 -11.98
CA ALA A 237 -3.11 10.68 -11.22
C ALA A 237 -1.92 11.20 -12.03
N GLY A 238 -0.94 10.35 -12.35
CA GLY A 238 0.32 10.73 -13.00
C GLY A 238 0.19 11.45 -14.34
N THR A 239 -0.81 11.10 -15.17
CA THR A 239 -1.06 11.79 -16.46
C THR A 239 -1.99 13.01 -16.33
N ARG A 240 -2.47 13.31 -15.12
CA ARG A 240 -3.51 14.33 -14.86
C ARG A 240 -4.83 14.07 -15.59
N ALA A 241 -5.09 12.83 -16.01
CA ALA A 241 -6.32 12.46 -16.70
C ALA A 241 -7.59 12.68 -15.84
N GLY A 242 -7.46 12.83 -14.51
CA GLY A 242 -8.57 13.21 -13.64
C GLY A 242 -9.19 14.59 -13.93
N PHE A 243 -8.47 15.48 -14.62
CA PHE A 243 -8.94 16.83 -14.96
C PHE A 243 -9.65 16.91 -16.32
N ILE A 244 -9.74 15.79 -17.04
CA ILE A 244 -10.43 15.75 -18.33
C ILE A 244 -11.67 14.86 -18.23
N HIS A 245 -12.75 15.22 -18.92
CA HIS A 245 -14.04 14.50 -18.92
C HIS A 245 -14.69 14.26 -17.54
N ASN A 246 -14.99 15.33 -16.81
CA ASN A 246 -15.53 15.28 -15.44
C ASN A 246 -17.04 14.96 -15.33
N THR A 247 -17.59 14.21 -16.29
CA THR A 247 -18.97 13.71 -16.26
C THR A 247 -19.02 12.25 -15.81
N TRP A 248 -20.15 11.84 -15.23
CA TRP A 248 -20.43 10.45 -14.86
C TRP A 248 -21.93 10.17 -15.07
N PRO A 249 -22.34 8.97 -15.55
CA PRO A 249 -21.52 7.80 -15.88
C PRO A 249 -20.83 7.87 -17.25
N LEU A 250 -21.26 8.79 -18.11
CA LEU A 250 -20.75 8.93 -19.48
C LEU A 250 -19.38 9.62 -19.51
N ILE A 251 -18.55 9.25 -20.49
CA ILE A 251 -17.30 9.89 -20.85
C ILE A 251 -17.37 10.25 -22.34
N GLN A 252 -17.23 11.53 -22.67
CA GLN A 252 -17.48 12.04 -24.04
C GLN A 252 -18.85 11.61 -24.61
N GLY A 253 -19.90 11.63 -23.79
CA GLY A 253 -21.26 11.25 -24.21
C GLY A 253 -21.49 9.75 -24.41
N ALA A 254 -20.47 8.90 -24.24
CA ALA A 254 -20.57 7.45 -24.38
C ALA A 254 -20.28 6.72 -23.07
N PHE A 255 -20.89 5.55 -22.88
CA PHE A 255 -20.54 4.63 -21.78
C PHE A 255 -19.56 3.54 -22.24
N PHE A 256 -19.77 3.01 -23.45
CA PHE A 256 -18.92 2.00 -24.06
C PHE A 256 -18.14 2.56 -25.23
N ALA A 257 -16.86 2.20 -25.31
CA ALA A 257 -15.98 2.51 -26.44
C ALA A 257 -16.10 3.96 -26.95
N PRO A 258 -15.87 4.98 -26.09
CA PRO A 258 -15.79 6.37 -26.57
C PRO A 258 -14.77 6.49 -27.70
N GLU A 259 -15.05 7.38 -28.64
CA GLU A 259 -14.12 7.67 -29.73
C GLU A 259 -12.79 8.20 -29.18
N GLY A 260 -11.67 7.77 -29.75
CA GLY A 260 -10.34 8.23 -29.33
C GLY A 260 -9.53 7.27 -28.45
N LEU A 261 -10.05 6.11 -28.04
CA LEU A 261 -9.34 5.21 -27.12
C LEU A 261 -7.97 4.70 -27.64
N PHE A 262 -7.81 4.56 -28.96
CA PHE A 262 -6.61 3.94 -29.56
C PHE A 262 -5.92 4.84 -30.60
N HIS A 263 -6.01 6.16 -30.44
CA HIS A 263 -5.45 7.11 -31.42
C HIS A 263 -3.92 7.23 -31.41
N LEU A 264 -3.25 6.93 -30.29
CA LEU A 264 -1.79 6.96 -30.23
C LEU A 264 -1.17 5.71 -30.90
N GLN A 265 0.00 5.89 -31.52
CA GLN A 265 0.84 4.80 -32.03
C GLN A 265 2.17 4.75 -31.27
N PRO A 266 2.69 3.55 -30.96
CA PRO A 266 2.07 2.24 -31.15
C PRO A 266 0.83 2.04 -30.26
N TRP A 267 -0.15 1.24 -30.69
CA TRP A 267 -1.47 1.13 -30.06
C TRP A 267 -1.46 0.88 -28.53
N TRP A 268 -0.45 0.18 -28.01
CA TRP A 268 -0.34 -0.14 -26.58
C TRP A 268 0.03 1.07 -25.72
N SER A 269 0.56 2.17 -26.28
CA SER A 269 0.87 3.38 -25.51
C SER A 269 -0.39 4.05 -24.97
N ASN A 270 -1.54 3.84 -25.61
CA ASN A 270 -2.81 4.41 -25.18
C ASN A 270 -3.19 4.02 -23.75
N PHE A 271 -2.85 2.82 -23.28
CA PHE A 271 -3.15 2.40 -21.91
C PHE A 271 -2.39 3.18 -20.82
N PHE A 272 -1.38 3.96 -21.21
CA PHE A 272 -0.47 4.66 -20.29
C PHE A 272 -0.32 6.16 -20.57
N GLU A 273 -0.55 6.58 -21.82
CA GLU A 273 -0.26 7.95 -22.28
C GLU A 273 -1.49 8.67 -22.85
N ASN A 274 -2.50 7.92 -23.33
CA ASN A 274 -3.74 8.54 -23.79
C ASN A 274 -4.63 8.83 -22.58
N LEU A 275 -4.81 10.11 -22.27
CA LEU A 275 -5.53 10.54 -21.07
C LEU A 275 -6.98 10.00 -21.05
N LEU A 276 -7.67 9.98 -22.19
CA LEU A 276 -9.03 9.41 -22.30
C LEU A 276 -9.02 7.94 -21.90
N THR A 277 -8.12 7.16 -22.49
CA THR A 277 -8.01 5.71 -22.29
C THR A 277 -7.62 5.37 -20.86
N VAL A 278 -6.62 6.07 -20.31
CA VAL A 278 -6.18 5.94 -18.92
C VAL A 278 -7.33 6.20 -17.94
N GLN A 279 -8.16 7.21 -18.21
CA GLN A 279 -9.32 7.49 -17.38
C GLN A 279 -10.43 6.45 -17.57
N TYR A 280 -10.72 6.08 -18.82
CA TYR A 280 -11.77 5.13 -19.18
C TYR A 280 -11.51 3.76 -18.57
N GLN A 281 -10.30 3.20 -18.73
CA GLN A 281 -9.95 1.90 -18.19
C GLN A 281 -10.06 1.85 -16.66
N HIS A 282 -9.69 2.94 -15.96
CA HIS A 282 -9.81 3.03 -14.51
C HIS A 282 -11.28 2.99 -14.06
N ARG A 283 -12.19 3.66 -14.79
CA ARG A 283 -13.64 3.64 -14.51
C ARG A 283 -14.24 2.26 -14.77
N MET A 284 -13.99 1.70 -15.96
CA MET A 284 -14.58 0.44 -16.37
C MET A 284 -14.11 -0.72 -15.48
N PHE A 285 -12.83 -0.74 -15.12
CA PHE A 285 -12.30 -1.76 -14.22
C PHE A 285 -12.85 -1.61 -12.79
N ALA A 286 -13.13 -0.38 -12.33
CA ALA A 286 -13.85 -0.17 -11.06
C ALA A 286 -15.23 -0.84 -11.06
N TYR A 287 -16.01 -0.69 -12.14
CA TYR A 287 -17.33 -1.32 -12.25
C TYR A 287 -17.23 -2.85 -12.21
N VAL A 288 -16.26 -3.43 -12.92
CA VAL A 288 -15.99 -4.87 -12.87
C VAL A 288 -15.70 -5.31 -11.43
N LEU A 289 -14.85 -4.59 -10.71
CA LEU A 289 -14.53 -4.92 -9.32
C LEU A 289 -15.71 -4.78 -8.36
N VAL A 290 -16.62 -3.83 -8.57
CA VAL A 290 -17.87 -3.73 -7.79
C VAL A 290 -18.71 -4.98 -7.98
N ILE A 291 -18.90 -5.42 -9.22
CA ILE A 291 -19.68 -6.62 -9.56
C ILE A 291 -19.02 -7.87 -8.94
N LEU A 292 -17.72 -8.05 -9.14
CA LEU A 292 -16.98 -9.19 -8.60
C LEU A 292 -16.99 -9.21 -7.07
N THR A 293 -16.87 -8.06 -6.42
CA THR A 293 -16.93 -7.95 -4.95
C THR A 293 -18.32 -8.27 -4.45
N GLY A 294 -19.38 -7.77 -5.09
CA GLY A 294 -20.78 -8.08 -4.75
C GLY A 294 -21.10 -9.56 -4.93
N TRP A 295 -20.64 -10.17 -6.02
CA TRP A 295 -20.76 -11.61 -6.26
C TRP A 295 -20.03 -12.43 -5.19
N HIS A 296 -18.78 -12.07 -4.90
CA HIS A 296 -17.98 -12.75 -3.86
C HIS A 296 -18.63 -12.63 -2.48
N TRP A 297 -19.11 -11.43 -2.13
CA TRP A 297 -19.85 -11.19 -0.89
C TRP A 297 -21.08 -12.10 -0.79
N TRP A 298 -21.88 -12.21 -1.85
CA TRP A 298 -23.04 -13.10 -1.90
C TRP A 298 -22.64 -14.57 -1.71
N ARG A 299 -21.57 -15.02 -2.39
CA ARG A 299 -21.04 -16.38 -2.25
C ARG A 299 -20.57 -16.68 -0.82
N VAL A 300 -19.89 -15.73 -0.16
CA VAL A 300 -19.49 -15.87 1.26
C VAL A 300 -20.72 -15.99 2.16
N ARG A 301 -21.76 -15.17 1.95
CA ARG A 301 -23.02 -15.24 2.71
C ARG A 301 -23.72 -16.60 2.55
N ALA A 302 -23.73 -17.14 1.33
CA ALA A 302 -24.33 -18.43 1.01
C ALA A 302 -23.51 -19.64 1.52
N SER A 303 -22.20 -19.48 1.74
CA SER A 303 -21.29 -20.58 2.09
C SER A 303 -21.34 -21.07 3.55
N GLY A 304 -22.08 -20.40 4.42
CA GLY A 304 -22.14 -20.75 5.86
C GLY A 304 -20.90 -20.36 6.68
N VAL A 305 -19.81 -19.87 6.08
CA VAL A 305 -18.58 -19.47 6.78
C VAL A 305 -18.80 -18.19 7.59
N ALA A 306 -19.28 -18.33 8.83
CA ALA A 306 -19.66 -17.21 9.69
C ALA A 306 -18.50 -16.24 9.96
N ASP A 307 -17.29 -16.76 10.20
CA ASP A 307 -16.10 -15.99 10.55
C ASP A 307 -15.65 -14.99 9.47
N ALA A 308 -16.02 -15.24 8.21
CA ALA A 308 -15.65 -14.37 7.09
C ALA A 308 -16.71 -13.30 6.79
N ARG A 309 -17.94 -13.42 7.32
CA ARG A 309 -19.07 -12.54 6.97
C ARG A 309 -18.81 -11.08 7.31
N LEU A 310 -18.25 -10.80 8.49
CA LEU A 310 -17.92 -9.44 8.89
C LEU A 310 -16.90 -8.83 7.93
N SER A 311 -15.81 -9.55 7.64
CA SER A 311 -14.78 -9.07 6.71
C SER A 311 -15.31 -8.87 5.28
N ALA A 312 -16.25 -9.71 4.83
CA ALA A 312 -16.91 -9.53 3.53
C ALA A 312 -17.81 -8.28 3.51
N ASN A 313 -18.58 -8.03 4.57
CA ASN A 313 -19.40 -6.82 4.69
C ASN A 313 -18.52 -5.55 4.69
N CYS A 314 -17.43 -5.56 5.46
CA CYS A 314 -16.49 -4.45 5.51
C CYS A 314 -15.82 -4.19 4.16
N LEU A 315 -15.42 -5.25 3.43
CA LEU A 315 -14.86 -5.12 2.10
C LEU A 315 -15.86 -4.50 1.12
N LEU A 316 -17.10 -5.01 1.07
CA LEU A 316 -18.14 -4.46 0.20
C LEU A 316 -18.43 -2.99 0.54
N ALA A 317 -18.59 -2.66 1.82
CA ALA A 317 -18.82 -1.29 2.26
C ALA A 317 -17.66 -0.35 1.89
N ALA A 318 -16.41 -0.79 2.06
CA ALA A 318 -15.24 -0.02 1.67
C ALA A 318 -15.19 0.22 0.15
N VAL A 319 -15.53 -0.79 -0.66
CA VAL A 319 -15.59 -0.64 -2.13
C VAL A 319 -16.67 0.34 -2.55
N LEU A 320 -17.87 0.26 -1.96
CA LEU A 320 -18.96 1.20 -2.27
C LEU A 320 -18.60 2.63 -1.88
N ALA A 321 -18.03 2.83 -0.68
CA ALA A 321 -17.53 4.14 -0.26
C ALA A 321 -16.44 4.66 -1.20
N GLN A 322 -15.54 3.78 -1.66
CA GLN A 322 -14.46 4.14 -2.59
C GLN A 322 -14.99 4.57 -3.96
N VAL A 323 -16.06 3.95 -4.45
CA VAL A 323 -16.74 4.36 -5.70
C VAL A 323 -17.36 5.75 -5.54
N VAL A 324 -18.07 6.00 -4.44
CA VAL A 324 -18.64 7.32 -4.15
C VAL A 324 -17.55 8.39 -4.08
N LEU A 325 -16.45 8.12 -3.37
CA LEU A 325 -15.29 9.01 -3.32
C LEU A 325 -14.66 9.23 -4.70
N GLY A 326 -14.56 8.20 -5.53
CA GLY A 326 -13.99 8.30 -6.87
C GLY A 326 -14.86 9.13 -7.81
N ILE A 327 -16.17 8.91 -7.80
CA ILE A 327 -17.14 9.71 -8.56
C ILE A 327 -17.11 11.17 -8.08
N GLY A 328 -17.11 11.41 -6.77
CA GLY A 328 -17.01 12.76 -6.21
C GLY A 328 -15.72 13.46 -6.64
N THR A 329 -14.57 12.79 -6.49
CA THR A 329 -13.26 13.29 -6.91
C THR A 329 -13.26 13.69 -8.38
N LEU A 330 -13.87 12.86 -9.25
CA LEU A 330 -13.97 13.14 -10.67
C LEU A 330 -14.89 14.33 -10.96
N VAL A 331 -16.14 14.30 -10.51
CA VAL A 331 -17.17 15.30 -10.88
C VAL A 331 -16.83 16.68 -10.33
N MET A 332 -16.16 16.75 -9.19
CA MET A 332 -15.69 18.02 -8.60
C MET A 332 -14.32 18.47 -9.09
N VAL A 333 -13.77 17.83 -10.13
CA VAL A 333 -12.51 18.24 -10.79
C VAL A 333 -11.30 18.15 -9.84
N VAL A 334 -11.18 17.00 -9.18
CA VAL A 334 -10.06 16.60 -8.31
C VAL A 334 -9.71 17.64 -7.23
N PRO A 335 -10.66 18.07 -6.36
CA PRO A 335 -10.29 18.88 -5.21
C PRO A 335 -9.28 18.12 -4.35
N ILE A 336 -8.21 18.79 -3.89
CA ILE A 336 -7.10 18.15 -3.16
C ILE A 336 -7.60 17.25 -2.01
N PRO A 337 -8.55 17.69 -1.14
CA PRO A 337 -9.04 16.82 -0.06
C PRO A 337 -9.72 15.55 -0.58
N MET A 338 -10.44 15.62 -1.70
CA MET A 338 -11.10 14.45 -2.28
C MET A 338 -10.13 13.50 -2.98
N GLY A 339 -9.17 14.05 -3.74
CA GLY A 339 -8.09 13.26 -4.32
C GLY A 339 -7.30 12.50 -3.24
N ALA A 340 -6.96 13.17 -2.14
CA ALA A 340 -6.29 12.56 -1.00
C ALA A 340 -7.19 11.52 -0.30
N ALA A 341 -8.47 11.83 -0.07
CA ALA A 341 -9.43 10.91 0.55
C ALA A 341 -9.67 9.65 -0.31
N HIS A 342 -9.78 9.80 -1.63
CA HIS A 342 -9.92 8.69 -2.56
C HIS A 342 -8.66 7.81 -2.57
N GLN A 343 -7.47 8.41 -2.54
CA GLN A 343 -6.22 7.64 -2.43
C GLN A 343 -6.13 6.90 -1.09
N ALA A 344 -6.47 7.55 0.02
CA ALA A 344 -6.53 6.92 1.35
C ALA A 344 -7.54 5.75 1.36
N GLY A 345 -8.74 5.97 0.83
CA GLY A 345 -9.78 4.97 0.68
C GLY A 345 -9.33 3.76 -0.14
N ALA A 346 -8.50 3.97 -1.15
CA ALA A 346 -7.96 2.88 -1.97
C ALA A 346 -7.07 1.92 -1.15
N VAL A 347 -6.23 2.46 -0.26
CA VAL A 347 -5.40 1.66 0.65
C VAL A 347 -6.27 0.95 1.70
N ILE A 348 -7.36 1.59 2.16
CA ILE A 348 -8.34 0.97 3.07
C ILE A 348 -9.05 -0.21 2.40
N VAL A 349 -9.46 -0.08 1.14
CA VAL A 349 -10.04 -1.18 0.35
C VAL A 349 -9.03 -2.33 0.23
N LEU A 350 -7.76 -2.03 -0.07
CA LEU A 350 -6.71 -3.04 -0.12
C LEU A 350 -6.52 -3.73 1.24
N ALA A 351 -6.48 -2.99 2.35
CA ALA A 351 -6.38 -3.53 3.69
C ALA A 351 -7.57 -4.46 4.02
N ALA A 352 -8.80 -4.04 3.69
CA ALA A 352 -10.01 -4.84 3.87
C ALA A 352 -9.97 -6.12 3.03
N ALA A 353 -9.48 -6.06 1.79
CA ALA A 353 -9.33 -7.23 0.91
C ALA A 353 -8.28 -8.21 1.44
N VAL A 354 -7.12 -7.72 1.88
CA VAL A 354 -6.04 -8.50 2.50
C VAL A 354 -6.54 -9.18 3.77
N TRP A 355 -7.25 -8.44 4.63
CA TRP A 355 -7.85 -9.01 5.84
C TRP A 355 -8.90 -10.07 5.53
N HIS A 356 -9.77 -9.82 4.55
CA HIS A 356 -10.81 -10.76 4.15
C HIS A 356 -10.23 -12.06 3.58
N ALA A 357 -9.24 -11.96 2.68
CA ALA A 357 -8.57 -13.13 2.15
C ALA A 357 -7.80 -13.90 3.24
N HIS A 358 -7.21 -13.20 4.22
CA HIS A 358 -6.55 -13.83 5.36
C HIS A 358 -7.53 -14.66 6.20
N ARG A 359 -8.73 -14.14 6.46
CA ARG A 359 -9.82 -14.86 7.15
C ARG A 359 -10.26 -16.12 6.41
N LEU A 360 -10.29 -16.08 5.09
CA LEU A 360 -10.62 -17.21 4.22
C LEU A 360 -9.43 -18.15 3.95
N THR A 361 -8.24 -17.84 4.44
CA THR A 361 -7.07 -18.70 4.27
C THR A 361 -6.95 -19.64 5.49
N PRO A 362 -6.84 -20.96 5.27
CA PRO A 362 -6.56 -21.89 6.35
C PRO A 362 -5.30 -21.49 7.10
N SER A 363 -5.28 -21.68 8.43
CA SER A 363 -4.06 -21.52 9.21
C SER A 363 -3.05 -22.58 8.79
N ALA A 364 -2.17 -22.26 7.82
CA ALA A 364 -0.96 -23.04 7.64
C ALA A 364 -0.15 -22.90 8.93
N ARG A 365 0.08 -24.00 9.66
CA ARG A 365 1.05 -24.01 10.75
C ARG A 365 2.35 -23.46 10.18
N LEU A 366 2.84 -22.35 10.75
CA LEU A 366 4.16 -21.81 10.40
C LEU A 366 5.20 -22.85 10.83
N GLY A 367 5.54 -23.76 9.92
CA GLY A 367 6.44 -24.89 10.13
C GLY A 367 5.69 -26.20 10.28
N VAL A 368 5.67 -27.04 9.24
CA VAL A 368 6.65 -28.13 9.07
C VAL A 368 6.71 -28.45 7.56
N ALA A 369 7.80 -28.10 6.88
CA ALA A 369 8.21 -28.90 5.74
C ALA A 369 8.72 -30.22 6.35
N THR A 370 7.92 -31.27 6.21
CA THR A 370 8.36 -32.63 6.56
C THR A 370 8.94 -33.24 5.29
N GLY A 371 10.20 -33.68 5.37
CA GLY A 371 10.87 -34.48 4.34
C GLY A 371 11.51 -33.66 3.24
#